data_AF-A0A8E2DVZ7-F1
#
_entry.id   AF-A0A8E2DVZ7-F1
#
_cell.length_a   1.000
_cell.length_b   1.000
_cell.length_c   1.000
_cell.angle_alpha   90.00
_cell.angle_beta   90.00
_cell.angle_gamma   90.00
#
_symmetry.space_group_name_H-M   'P 1'
#
loop_
_entity.id
_entity.type
_entity.pdbx_description
1 polymer ?
#
loop_
_entity_poly.entity_id
_entity_poly.type
_entity_poly.pdbx_seq_one_letter_code
_entity_poly.pdbx_strand_id
1 'polypeptide(L)' 'VSMSSWVLHQDETCFPNPTKFEPERWLDSDSDQLKRMEKAFVPFGKGTRGCVGMPLAYCELYVTLGTLFR' A
#
# COMPACT_ATOMS: atom_id res chain seq x y z
N VAL A 1 -7.17 18.68 11.34
CA VAL A 1 -6.55 17.35 11.53
C VAL A 1 -5.92 16.94 10.21
N SER A 2 -4.65 16.53 10.21
CA SER A 2 -3.92 16.06 9.03
C SER A 2 -3.47 14.62 9.26
N MET A 3 -3.36 13.83 8.20
CA MET A 3 -2.82 12.48 8.22
C MET A 3 -1.65 12.42 7.25
N SER A 4 -0.49 11.94 7.71
CA SER A 4 0.66 11.67 6.85
C SER A 4 0.68 10.18 6.51
N SER A 5 0.47 9.85 5.23
CA SER A 5 0.60 8.47 4.74
C SER A 5 2.01 7.94 4.94
N TRP A 6 3.02 8.79 4.79
CA TRP A 6 4.42 8.42 4.97
C TRP A 6 4.72 7.89 6.37
N VAL A 7 4.22 8.57 7.41
CA VAL A 7 4.43 8.14 8.80
C VAL A 7 3.78 6.78 9.05
N LEU A 8 2.59 6.54 8.50
CA LEU A 8 1.88 5.29 8.65
C LEU A 8 2.55 4.13 7.88
N HIS A 9 3.12 4.42 6.71
CA HIS A 9 3.87 3.43 5.92
C HIS A 9 5.25 3.13 6.50
N GLN A 10 5.78 3.99 7.37
CA GLN A 10 7.03 3.76 8.10
C GLN A 10 6.85 3.23 9.52
N ASP A 11 5.63 2.94 9.94
CA ASP A 11 5.38 2.33 11.24
C ASP A 11 5.83 0.86 11.23
N GLU A 12 6.90 0.55 11.98
CA GLU A 12 7.47 -0.79 12.09
C GLU A 12 6.47 -1.83 12.65
N THR A 13 5.46 -1.38 13.40
CA THR A 13 4.41 -2.29 13.92
C THR A 13 3.52 -2.83 12.81
N CYS A 14 3.33 -2.04 11.75
CA CYS A 14 2.57 -2.43 10.56
C CYS A 14 3.50 -3.02 9.50
N PHE A 15 4.63 -2.37 9.23
CA PHE A 15 5.56 -2.72 8.17
C PHE A 15 6.96 -2.99 8.76
N PRO A 16 7.28 -4.23 9.17
CA PRO A 16 8.64 -4.61 9.56
C PRO A 16 9.69 -4.22 8.50
N ASN A 17 10.80 -3.59 8.90
CA ASN A 17 11.82 -3.06 7.99
C ASN A 17 11.25 -2.12 6.89
N PRO A 18 10.53 -1.04 7.24
CA PRO A 18 9.73 -0.27 6.29
C PRO A 18 10.55 0.48 5.25
N THR A 19 11.86 0.65 5.47
CA THR A 19 12.79 1.29 4.54
C THR A 19 13.33 0.34 3.48
N LYS A 20 13.12 -0.98 3.64
CA LYS A 20 13.56 -2.00 2.69
C LYS A 20 12.42 -2.33 1.72
N PHE A 21 12.75 -2.40 0.43
CA PHE A 21 11.81 -2.87 -0.59
C PHE A 21 11.72 -4.40 -0.53
N GLU A 22 10.68 -4.93 0.12
CA GLU A 22 10.43 -6.36 0.29
C GLU A 22 9.01 -6.72 -0.20
N PRO A 23 8.79 -6.97 -1.50
CA PRO A 23 7.49 -7.36 -2.03
C PRO A 23 6.92 -8.64 -1.41
N GLU A 24 7.79 -9.57 -1.04
CA GLU A 24 7.46 -10.88 -0.46
C GLU A 24 6.69 -10.74 0.86
N ARG A 25 6.79 -9.59 1.54
CA ARG A 25 6.06 -9.31 2.77
C ARG A 25 4.53 -9.40 2.61
N TRP A 26 4.02 -9.19 1.41
CA TRP A 26 2.58 -9.31 1.11
C TRP A 26 2.14 -10.75 0.84
N LEU A 27 3.09 -11.66 0.63
CA LEU A 27 2.85 -13.07 0.33
C LEU A 27 3.10 -13.95 1.58
N ASP A 28 4.13 -13.61 2.37
CA ASP A 28 4.63 -14.47 3.44
C ASP A 28 4.10 -14.10 4.84
N SER A 29 3.40 -12.97 4.98
CA SER A 29 2.86 -12.53 6.28
C SER A 29 1.71 -13.42 6.76
N ASP A 30 1.62 -13.61 8.08
CA ASP A 30 0.45 -14.25 8.68
C ASP A 30 -0.82 -13.39 8.49
N SER A 31 -1.99 -14.00 8.71
CA SER A 31 -3.28 -13.35 8.45
C SER A 31 -3.53 -12.10 9.30
N ASP A 32 -3.01 -12.04 10.52
CA ASP A 32 -3.24 -10.91 11.42
C ASP A 32 -2.31 -9.74 11.07
N GLN A 33 -1.07 -10.05 10.68
CA GLN A 33 -0.13 -9.06 10.18
C GLN A 33 -0.58 -8.49 8.84
N LEU A 34 -1.08 -9.33 7.93
CA LEU A 34 -1.62 -8.89 6.65
C LEU A 34 -2.78 -7.89 6.85
N LYS A 35 -3.73 -8.20 7.75
CA LYS A 35 -4.84 -7.27 8.09
C LYS A 35 -4.35 -5.94 8.64
N ARG A 36 -3.29 -5.93 9.48
CA ARG A 36 -2.68 -4.69 9.98
C ARG A 36 -2.10 -3.87 8.83
N MET A 37 -1.33 -4.50 7.96
CA MET A 37 -0.72 -3.88 6.79
C MET A 37 -1.78 -3.32 5.83
N GLU A 38 -2.81 -4.09 5.47
CA GLU A 38 -3.91 -3.65 4.61
C GLU A 38 -4.64 -2.43 5.18
N LYS A 39 -4.86 -2.41 6.50
CA LYS A 39 -5.51 -1.28 7.16
C LYS A 39 -4.66 -0.02 7.13
N ALA A 40 -3.34 -0.18 7.26
CA ALA A 40 -2.35 0.89 7.25
C ALA A 40 -1.94 1.34 5.82
N PHE A 41 -2.22 0.53 4.81
CA PHE A 41 -1.88 0.81 3.42
C PHE A 41 -2.87 1.79 2.76
N VAL A 42 -2.58 3.08 2.89
CA VAL A 42 -3.40 4.18 2.35
C VAL A 42 -2.66 5.08 1.33
N PRO A 43 -2.09 4.53 0.23
CA PRO A 43 -1.31 5.30 -0.74
C PRO A 43 -2.11 6.40 -1.46
N PHE A 44 -3.43 6.23 -1.57
CA PHE A 44 -4.34 7.16 -2.24
C PHE A 44 -5.25 7.91 -1.26
N GLY A 45 -4.90 7.93 0.03
CA GLY A 45 -5.75 8.43 1.10
C GLY A 45 -6.94 7.50 1.41
N LYS A 46 -7.70 7.83 2.45
CA LYS A 46 -8.85 7.04 2.92
C LYS A 46 -9.98 7.94 3.42
N GLY A 47 -11.21 7.43 3.39
CA GLY A 47 -12.40 8.15 3.85
C GLY A 47 -12.96 9.11 2.79
N THR A 48 -13.66 10.16 3.24
CA THR A 48 -14.41 11.09 2.38
C THR A 48 -13.54 11.93 1.44
N ARG A 49 -12.22 11.96 1.68
CA ARG A 49 -11.23 12.72 0.90
C ARG A 49 -10.22 11.81 0.21
N GLY A 50 -10.52 10.52 0.08
CA GLY A 50 -9.69 9.59 -0.71
C GLY A 50 -9.67 9.95 -2.19
N CYS A 51 -8.65 9.50 -2.91
CA CYS A 51 -8.53 9.72 -4.34
C CYS A 51 -9.71 9.11 -5.10
N VAL A 52 -10.43 9.93 -5.86
CA VAL A 52 -11.55 9.47 -6.72
C VAL A 52 -11.04 8.62 -7.88
N GLY A 53 -9.81 8.87 -8.35
CA GLY A 53 -9.18 8.14 -9.45
C GLY A 53 -8.49 6.84 -9.04
N MET A 54 -8.62 6.38 -7.79
CA MET A 54 -7.94 5.17 -7.30
C MET A 54 -8.20 3.93 -8.17
N PRO A 55 -9.43 3.62 -8.64
CA PRO A 55 -9.65 2.47 -9.51
C PRO A 55 -8.93 2.59 -10.85
N LEU A 56 -8.93 3.78 -11.45
CA LEU A 56 -8.26 4.05 -12.72
C LEU A 56 -6.74 3.89 -12.56
N ALA A 57 -6.16 4.46 -11.49
CA ALA A 57 -4.74 4.35 -11.21
C ALA A 57 -4.28 2.90 -11.10
N TYR A 58 -5.05 2.03 -10.42
CA TYR A 58 -4.71 0.61 -10.36
C TYR A 58 -4.78 -0.07 -11.73
N CYS A 59 -5.82 0.19 -12.52
CA CYS A 59 -5.91 -0.35 -13.88
C CYS A 59 -4.69 0.05 -14.73
N GLU A 60 -4.32 1.34 -14.72
CA GLU A 60 -3.16 1.83 -15.45
C GLU A 60 -1.85 1.23 -14.96
N LEU A 61 -1.66 1.09 -13.65
CA LEU A 61 -0.48 0.43 -13.07
C LEU A 61 -0.35 -1.01 -13.55
N TYR A 62 -1.43 -1.79 -13.50
CA TYR A 62 -1.41 -3.19 -13.94
C TYR A 62 -1.17 -3.34 -15.44
N VAL A 63 -1.84 -2.53 -16.27
CA VAL A 63 -1.64 -2.55 -17.73
C VAL A 63 -0.21 -2.12 -18.09
N THR A 64 0.31 -1.08 -17.44
CA THR A 64 1.65 -0.57 -17.71
C THR A 64 2.72 -1.59 -17.32
N LEU A 65 2.65 -2.16 -16.11
CA LEU A 65 3.58 -3.19 -15.67
C LEU A 65 3.50 -4.43 -16.58
N GLY A 66 2.29 -4.88 -16.91
CA GLY A 66 2.08 -5.99 -17.83
C GLY A 66 2.54 -5.71 -19.26
N THR A 67 2.61 -4.45 -19.68
CA THR A 67 3.13 -4.06 -21.01
C THR A 67 4.65 -3.93 -21.01
N LEU A 68 5.24 -3.43 -19.91
CA LEU A 68 6.68 -3.23 -19.79
C LEU A 68 7.45 -4.54 -19.62
N PHE A 69 6.89 -5.51 -18.89
CA PHE A 69 7.58 -6.76 -18.54
C PHE A 69 7.18 -7.98 -19.38
N ARG A 70 6.28 -7.80 -20.36
CA ARG A 70 5.85 -8.86 -21.28
C ARG A 70 6.61 -8.81 -22.60
#